data_AF-A0A1Q8EET8-F1
#
_entry.id   AF-A0A1Q8EET8-F1
#
_cell.length_a   1.000
_cell.length_b   1.000
_cell.length_c   1.000
_cell.angle_alpha   90.00
_cell.angle_beta   90.00
_cell.angle_gamma   90.00
#
_symmetry.space_group_name_H-M   'P 1'
#
loop_
_entity.id
_entity.type
_entity.pdbx_description
1 polymer ?
#
loop_
_entity_poly.entity_id
_entity_poly.type
_entity_poly.pdbx_seq_one_letter_code
_entity_poly.pdbx_strand_id
1 'polypeptide(L)'
;MKKLRLLSSLGALIVLALANTAVSAATPKENVELPDIVPPSESQIVQVLPEGGYIANDDGSSEFDPETVQNNGGILMTYGEYLTREQTDTSLDAFVSSYIGFRSASPRKAVENPKILQLKQHYRSNPFSAKGWRFSEAKFRAADGTGTWLLWETYGDGGVVGNEWEAYQTYQSGQSIGRAKIEANRQQYVNGNGSWLFFYTYNPIPGSGYVVYNY
;
A
#
# COMPACT_ATOMS: atom_id res chain seq x y z
N MET A 1 17.27 89.77 24.67
CA MET A 1 16.06 89.63 23.81
C MET A 1 16.04 88.18 23.30
N LYS A 2 15.16 87.29 23.80
CA LYS A 2 13.88 86.84 23.16
C LYS A 2 14.08 86.54 21.66
N LYS A 3 13.85 85.37 21.03
CA LYS A 3 13.06 84.11 21.23
C LYS A 3 13.74 83.04 20.32
N LEU A 4 13.60 81.71 20.50
CA LEU A 4 12.51 80.84 19.97
C LEU A 4 12.82 79.38 20.46
N ARG A 5 12.10 78.77 21.42
CA ARG A 5 10.95 77.81 21.30
C ARG A 5 11.10 76.74 20.17
N LEU A 6 11.38 75.47 20.53
CA LEU A 6 10.45 74.30 20.73
C LEU A 6 9.85 73.76 19.40
N LEU A 7 9.69 72.47 19.08
CA LEU A 7 9.99 71.14 19.65
C LEU A 7 9.42 70.10 18.63
N SER A 8 10.09 68.98 18.33
CA SER A 8 9.52 67.66 17.90
C SER A 8 10.65 66.75 17.36
N SER A 9 11.11 65.69 18.07
CA SER A 9 10.69 64.27 17.98
C SER A 9 10.65 63.74 16.53
N LEU A 10 11.11 62.56 16.12
CA LEU A 10 11.35 61.26 16.74
C LEU A 10 12.01 60.39 15.62
N GLY A 11 12.78 59.35 15.96
CA GLY A 11 12.97 58.21 15.05
C GLY A 11 14.42 57.76 14.86
N ALA A 12 14.95 57.01 15.82
CA ALA A 12 16.15 56.21 15.62
C ALA A 12 15.83 55.03 14.69
N LEU A 13 16.55 54.91 13.58
CA LEU A 13 16.46 53.78 12.67
C LEU A 13 17.27 52.62 13.24
N ILE A 14 16.62 51.66 13.89
CA ILE A 14 17.23 50.38 14.29
C ILE A 14 17.14 49.45 13.08
N VAL A 15 18.27 49.16 12.46
CA VAL A 15 18.37 48.11 11.44
C VAL A 15 18.44 46.77 12.16
N LEU A 16 17.31 46.05 12.23
CA LEU A 16 17.31 44.63 12.61
C LEU A 16 17.94 43.83 11.47
N ALA A 17 19.15 43.32 11.69
CA ALA A 17 19.70 42.25 10.88
C ALA A 17 18.92 40.96 11.18
N LEU A 18 17.95 40.65 10.33
CA LEU A 18 17.32 39.32 10.31
C LEU A 18 18.37 38.32 9.83
N ALA A 19 18.91 37.53 10.76
CA ALA A 19 19.59 36.30 10.43
C ALA A 19 18.54 35.36 9.82
N ASN A 20 18.50 35.31 8.49
CA ASN A 20 17.83 34.22 7.77
C ASN A 20 18.56 32.93 8.14
N THR A 21 18.09 32.23 9.17
CA THR A 21 18.34 30.79 9.24
C THR A 21 17.57 30.19 8.08
N ALA A 22 18.26 30.00 6.96
CA ALA A 22 17.76 29.16 5.89
C ALA A 22 17.41 27.82 6.55
N VAL A 23 16.11 27.57 6.70
CA VAL A 23 15.61 26.21 6.88
C VAL A 23 16.15 25.48 5.66
N SER A 24 17.14 24.62 5.88
CA SER A 24 17.61 23.71 4.86
C SER A 24 16.39 22.91 4.42
N ALA A 25 15.82 23.25 3.27
CA ALA A 25 14.85 22.41 2.61
C ALA A 25 15.56 21.07 2.42
N ALA A 26 15.04 20.02 3.08
CA ALA A 26 15.53 18.68 2.87
C ALA A 26 15.67 18.48 1.36
N THR A 27 16.90 18.19 0.92
CA THR A 27 17.17 17.84 -0.47
C THR A 27 16.16 16.77 -0.88
N PRO A 28 15.43 16.94 -2.00
CA PRO A 28 14.58 15.88 -2.52
C PRO A 28 15.46 14.64 -2.62
N LYS A 29 15.05 13.52 -2.00
CA LYS A 29 15.73 12.24 -2.18
C LYS A 29 15.74 11.95 -3.68
N GLU A 30 16.93 12.09 -4.26
CA GLU A 30 17.27 11.75 -5.62
C GLU A 30 16.99 10.25 -5.82
N ASN A 31 16.21 9.91 -6.86
CA ASN A 31 15.90 8.56 -7.35
C ASN A 31 15.94 7.43 -6.31
N VAL A 32 14.83 7.22 -5.60
CA VAL A 32 14.60 5.91 -4.95
C VAL A 32 14.44 4.90 -6.08
N GLU A 33 15.45 4.06 -6.29
CA GLU A 33 15.35 2.88 -7.14
C GLU A 33 14.27 1.98 -6.54
N LEU A 34 13.18 1.82 -7.28
CA LEU A 34 12.04 1.04 -6.84
C LEU A 34 12.38 -0.45 -7.00
N PRO A 35 11.91 -1.32 -6.09
CA PRO A 35 12.20 -2.75 -6.16
C PRO A 35 11.66 -3.36 -7.46
N ASP A 36 12.46 -4.24 -8.08
CA ASP A 36 12.00 -5.08 -9.18
C ASP A 36 11.20 -6.25 -8.60
N ILE A 37 9.97 -6.44 -9.07
CA ILE A 37 9.06 -7.47 -8.53
C ILE A 37 9.35 -8.80 -9.21
N VAL A 38 10.26 -9.57 -8.62
CA VAL A 38 10.52 -10.94 -9.06
C VAL A 38 9.74 -11.91 -8.17
N PRO A 39 9.00 -12.88 -8.75
CA PRO A 39 8.42 -13.96 -7.98
C PRO A 39 9.47 -14.67 -7.11
N PRO A 40 9.11 -15.12 -5.90
CA PRO A 40 10.01 -15.91 -5.06
C PRO A 40 10.57 -17.13 -5.79
N SER A 41 11.77 -17.57 -5.41
CA SER A 41 12.26 -18.89 -5.87
C SER A 41 11.38 -20.01 -5.29
N GLU A 42 11.25 -21.14 -5.99
CA GLU A 42 10.39 -22.25 -5.53
C GLU A 42 10.75 -22.76 -4.12
N SER A 43 12.02 -22.69 -3.72
CA SER A 43 12.48 -23.09 -2.39
C SER A 43 12.29 -22.04 -1.30
N GLN A 44 11.99 -20.78 -1.65
CA GLN A 44 11.82 -19.71 -0.68
C GLN A 44 10.57 -19.92 0.15
N ILE A 45 10.67 -19.71 1.47
CA ILE A 45 9.51 -19.73 2.36
C ILE A 45 8.70 -18.46 2.16
N VAL A 46 7.40 -18.64 2.00
CA VAL A 46 6.40 -17.56 1.92
C VAL A 46 5.33 -17.79 2.97
N GLN A 47 4.71 -16.70 3.41
CA GLN A 47 3.51 -16.75 4.21
C GLN A 47 2.29 -16.72 3.29
N VAL A 48 1.65 -17.87 3.09
CA VAL A 48 0.40 -17.98 2.31
C VAL A 48 -0.78 -17.57 3.18
N LEU A 49 -1.67 -16.75 2.62
CA LEU A 49 -2.78 -16.13 3.34
C LEU A 49 -4.13 -16.76 2.97
N PRO A 50 -5.16 -16.66 3.83
CA PRO A 50 -6.45 -17.30 3.62
C PRO A 50 -7.17 -16.87 2.33
N GLU A 51 -6.90 -15.66 1.83
CA GLU A 51 -7.45 -15.15 0.57
C GLU A 51 -6.65 -15.58 -0.68
N GLY A 52 -5.65 -16.45 -0.50
CA GLY A 52 -4.83 -17.06 -1.55
C GLY A 52 -3.62 -16.24 -2.00
N GLY A 53 -3.52 -14.97 -1.60
CA GLY A 53 -2.28 -14.21 -1.76
C GLY A 53 -1.15 -14.72 -0.85
N TYR A 54 0.05 -14.18 -1.02
CA TYR A 54 1.21 -14.52 -0.19
C TYR A 54 2.01 -13.28 0.23
N ILE A 55 2.72 -13.39 1.36
CA ILE A 55 3.76 -12.46 1.78
C ILE A 55 5.12 -13.13 1.65
N ALA A 56 6.10 -12.42 1.09
CA ALA A 56 7.48 -12.88 0.94
C ALA A 56 8.47 -11.84 1.47
N ASN A 57 9.61 -12.31 1.95
CA ASN A 57 10.75 -11.47 2.30
C ASN A 57 11.57 -11.18 1.03
N ASP A 58 11.87 -9.90 0.76
CA ASP A 58 12.61 -9.48 -0.45
C ASP A 58 14.06 -10.00 -0.46
N ASP A 59 14.62 -10.30 0.71
CA ASP A 59 15.97 -10.85 0.87
C ASP A 59 16.04 -12.39 0.72
N GLY A 60 14.90 -13.05 0.47
CA GLY A 60 14.82 -14.50 0.34
C GLY A 60 14.88 -15.27 1.66
N SER A 61 14.94 -14.58 2.80
CA SER A 61 15.04 -15.24 4.12
C SER A 61 13.77 -16.05 4.45
N SER A 62 13.97 -17.12 5.20
CA SER A 62 12.89 -17.94 5.76
C SER A 62 12.37 -17.45 7.11
N GLU A 63 12.95 -16.37 7.64
CA GLU A 63 12.63 -15.84 8.96
C GLU A 63 11.37 -14.98 8.87
N PHE A 64 10.33 -15.40 9.58
CA PHE A 64 9.09 -14.64 9.74
C PHE A 64 8.83 -14.42 11.22
N ASP A 65 8.45 -13.19 11.57
CA ASP A 65 7.99 -12.85 12.90
C ASP A 65 6.71 -13.65 13.25
N PRO A 66 6.73 -14.54 14.26
CA PRO A 66 5.60 -15.42 14.54
C PRO A 66 4.31 -14.69 14.92
N GLU A 67 4.41 -13.55 15.59
CA GLU A 67 3.25 -12.73 15.99
C GLU A 67 2.59 -12.12 14.75
N THR A 68 3.39 -11.63 13.82
CA THR A 68 2.94 -11.10 12.52
C THR A 68 2.32 -12.21 11.69
N VAL A 69 2.91 -13.41 11.69
CA VAL A 69 2.35 -14.57 10.98
C VAL A 69 0.96 -14.92 11.52
N GLN A 70 0.83 -14.97 12.84
CA GLN A 70 -0.42 -15.24 13.53
C GLN A 70 -1.47 -14.14 13.26
N ASN A 71 -1.09 -12.87 13.38
CA ASN A 71 -1.98 -11.74 13.13
C ASN A 71 -2.51 -11.73 11.69
N ASN A 72 -1.64 -12.02 10.73
CA ASN A 72 -2.02 -12.09 9.32
C ASN A 72 -2.87 -13.34 9.01
N GLY A 73 -2.92 -14.32 9.91
CA GLY A 73 -3.66 -15.59 9.72
C GLY A 73 -3.05 -16.48 8.65
N GLY A 74 -1.75 -16.35 8.41
CA GLY A 74 -1.07 -17.08 7.33
C GLY A 74 -0.42 -18.37 7.80
N ILE A 75 -0.08 -19.20 6.83
CA ILE A 75 0.69 -20.44 7.00
C ILE A 75 2.00 -20.34 6.22
N LEU A 76 3.09 -20.84 6.81
CA LEU A 76 4.40 -20.85 6.15
C LEU A 76 4.56 -22.12 5.32
N MET A 77 4.96 -21.96 4.06
CA MET A 77 5.33 -23.05 3.16
C MET A 77 6.32 -22.54 2.12
N THR A 78 6.93 -23.44 1.36
CA THR A 78 7.75 -23.04 0.21
C THR A 78 6.87 -22.47 -0.92
N TYR A 79 7.43 -21.58 -1.73
CA TYR A 79 6.70 -21.03 -2.88
C TYR A 79 6.32 -22.12 -3.89
N GLY A 80 7.14 -23.16 -4.06
CA GLY A 80 6.83 -24.31 -4.91
C GLY A 80 5.62 -25.11 -4.41
N GLU A 81 5.49 -25.30 -3.10
CA GLU A 81 4.28 -25.91 -2.49
C GLU A 81 3.04 -25.05 -2.72
N TYR A 82 3.17 -23.72 -2.58
CA TYR A 82 2.09 -22.78 -2.89
C TYR A 82 1.63 -22.88 -4.35
N LEU A 83 2.56 -22.88 -5.31
CA LEU A 83 2.24 -23.02 -6.72
C LEU A 83 1.53 -24.34 -7.03
N THR A 84 1.97 -25.44 -6.41
CA THR A 84 1.34 -26.76 -6.58
C THR A 84 -0.10 -26.74 -6.04
N ARG A 85 -0.31 -26.14 -4.87
CA ARG A 85 -1.65 -26.02 -4.26
C ARG A 85 -2.62 -25.27 -5.16
N GLU A 86 -2.23 -24.09 -5.65
CA GLU A 86 -3.04 -23.30 -6.59
C GLU A 86 -3.38 -24.09 -7.87
N GLN A 87 -2.43 -24.86 -8.41
CA GLN A 87 -2.67 -25.71 -9.58
C GLN A 87 -3.64 -26.87 -9.30
N THR A 88 -3.58 -27.47 -8.10
CA THR A 88 -4.41 -28.63 -7.75
C THR A 88 -5.88 -28.23 -7.54
N ASP A 89 -6.10 -27.03 -6.99
CA ASP A 89 -7.43 -26.41 -6.88
C ASP A 89 -8.01 -25.97 -8.26
N THR A 90 -7.24 -26.10 -9.35
CA THR A 90 -7.62 -25.70 -10.73
C THR A 90 -7.99 -26.89 -11.65
N SER A 91 -8.01 -28.15 -11.15
CA SER A 91 -8.38 -29.35 -11.94
C SER A 91 -9.86 -29.34 -12.38
N LEU A 92 -10.25 -30.12 -13.41
CA LEU A 92 -11.49 -29.98 -14.22
C LEU A 92 -12.85 -29.76 -13.47
N ASP A 93 -12.99 -30.17 -12.21
CA ASP A 93 -14.15 -29.83 -11.37
C ASP A 93 -14.19 -28.34 -11.00
N ALA A 94 -13.03 -27.70 -10.95
CA ALA A 94 -12.83 -26.27 -10.94
C ALA A 94 -13.09 -25.61 -12.29
N PHE A 95 -13.30 -26.28 -13.43
CA PHE A 95 -13.78 -25.58 -14.64
C PHE A 95 -15.28 -25.27 -14.56
N VAL A 96 -16.04 -26.09 -13.82
CA VAL A 96 -17.44 -25.83 -13.47
C VAL A 96 -17.53 -24.97 -12.20
N SER A 97 -16.49 -24.98 -11.36
CA SER A 97 -16.36 -24.19 -10.13
C SER A 97 -15.37 -23.00 -10.20
N SER A 98 -14.83 -22.62 -11.38
CA SER A 98 -13.92 -21.46 -11.58
C SER A 98 -14.72 -20.16 -11.69
N TYR A 99 -15.74 -20.07 -10.85
CA TYR A 99 -15.86 -18.96 -9.92
C TYR A 99 -14.49 -18.75 -9.24
N ILE A 100 -13.49 -18.22 -9.98
CA ILE A 100 -12.35 -17.51 -9.39
C ILE A 100 -13.01 -16.56 -8.41
N GLY A 101 -12.87 -16.83 -7.11
CA GLY A 101 -13.71 -16.26 -6.07
C GLY A 101 -13.90 -14.79 -6.35
N PHE A 102 -15.15 -14.37 -6.59
CA PHE A 102 -15.45 -13.00 -6.98
C PHE A 102 -14.87 -12.13 -5.87
N ARG A 103 -13.72 -11.50 -6.14
CA ARG A 103 -13.10 -10.54 -5.23
C ARG A 103 -14.20 -9.62 -4.75
N SER A 104 -14.23 -9.40 -3.44
CA SER A 104 -15.39 -8.88 -2.76
C SER A 104 -15.93 -7.63 -3.47
N ALA A 105 -17.22 -7.65 -3.82
CA ALA A 105 -17.90 -6.46 -4.35
C ALA A 105 -18.04 -5.36 -3.28
N SER A 106 -17.57 -5.61 -2.06
CA SER A 106 -17.63 -4.73 -0.89
C SER A 106 -16.30 -4.70 -0.13
N PRO A 107 -15.92 -3.59 0.52
CA PRO A 107 -14.74 -3.51 1.38
C PRO A 107 -14.77 -4.43 2.61
N ARG A 108 -15.94 -4.97 2.98
CA ARG A 108 -16.15 -5.66 4.26
C ARG A 108 -15.16 -6.79 4.53
N LYS A 109 -14.85 -7.62 3.53
CA LYS A 109 -13.87 -8.72 3.72
C LYS A 109 -12.50 -8.19 4.15
N ALA A 110 -11.99 -7.13 3.52
CA ALA A 110 -10.73 -6.53 3.91
C ALA A 110 -10.76 -5.93 5.31
N VAL A 111 -11.90 -5.41 5.78
CA VAL A 111 -12.05 -4.90 7.15
C VAL A 111 -11.74 -5.98 8.19
N GLU A 112 -12.20 -7.20 7.94
CA GLU A 112 -12.04 -8.36 8.80
C GLU A 112 -10.67 -9.07 8.61
N ASN A 113 -9.90 -8.68 7.59
CA ASN A 113 -8.64 -9.31 7.19
C ASN A 113 -7.46 -8.30 7.19
N PRO A 114 -7.03 -7.80 8.36
CA PRO A 114 -5.82 -6.98 8.46
C PRO A 114 -4.56 -7.77 8.09
N LYS A 115 -3.61 -7.09 7.44
CA LYS A 115 -2.28 -7.61 7.09
C LYS A 115 -1.20 -6.59 7.45
N ILE A 116 -0.26 -7.00 8.28
CA ILE A 116 0.91 -6.20 8.64
C ILE A 116 2.08 -6.69 7.80
N LEU A 117 2.80 -5.75 7.19
CA LEU A 117 4.02 -6.04 6.45
C LEU A 117 5.23 -5.56 7.26
N GLN A 118 6.14 -6.46 7.59
CA GLN A 118 7.45 -6.08 8.15
C GLN A 118 8.30 -5.37 7.09
N LEU A 119 9.34 -4.65 7.53
CA LEU A 119 10.26 -3.99 6.60
C LEU A 119 10.88 -5.03 5.66
N LYS A 120 11.00 -4.71 4.37
CA LYS A 120 11.44 -5.60 3.27
C LYS A 120 10.54 -6.81 3.04
N GLN A 121 9.25 -6.67 3.34
CA GLN A 121 8.24 -7.64 2.93
C GLN A 121 7.33 -7.06 1.86
N HIS A 122 6.89 -7.96 0.98
CA HIS A 122 5.85 -7.67 0.02
C HIS A 122 4.71 -8.69 0.09
N TYR A 123 3.49 -8.20 -0.14
CA TYR A 123 2.31 -9.01 -0.39
C TYR A 123 1.99 -9.02 -1.87
N ARG A 124 1.76 -10.19 -2.45
CA ARG A 124 1.16 -10.33 -3.79
C ARG A 124 -0.26 -10.89 -3.69
N SER A 125 -1.20 -10.21 -4.36
CA SER A 125 -2.58 -10.67 -4.43
C SER A 125 -2.75 -11.81 -5.43
N ASN A 126 -3.71 -12.70 -5.18
CA ASN A 126 -4.36 -13.47 -6.26
C ASN A 126 -5.00 -12.52 -7.32
N PRO A 127 -5.29 -13.00 -8.53
CA PRO A 127 -5.89 -12.15 -9.55
C PRO A 127 -7.34 -11.75 -9.25
N PHE A 128 -7.78 -10.67 -9.87
CA PHE A 128 -9.18 -10.30 -10.04
C PHE A 128 -9.75 -10.91 -11.33
N SER A 129 -11.05 -11.21 -11.33
CA SER A 129 -11.71 -11.90 -12.46
C SER A 129 -13.14 -11.38 -12.76
N ALA A 130 -13.63 -10.39 -12.01
CA ALA A 130 -15.05 -10.04 -11.99
C ALA A 130 -15.34 -8.56 -12.31
N LYS A 131 -16.53 -8.30 -12.87
CA LYS A 131 -17.00 -6.97 -13.31
C LYS A 131 -17.44 -6.07 -12.14
N GLY A 132 -17.56 -4.77 -12.37
CA GLY A 132 -17.93 -3.77 -11.36
C GLY A 132 -16.78 -3.45 -10.42
N TRP A 133 -17.08 -2.76 -9.32
CA TRP A 133 -16.10 -2.51 -8.28
C TRP A 133 -15.67 -3.80 -7.59
N ARG A 134 -14.36 -3.96 -7.46
CA ARG A 134 -13.71 -5.07 -6.79
C ARG A 134 -12.77 -4.52 -5.75
N PHE A 135 -12.97 -4.97 -4.52
CA PHE A 135 -12.15 -4.58 -3.39
C PHE A 135 -11.18 -5.70 -3.07
N SER A 136 -10.01 -5.31 -2.60
CA SER A 136 -9.07 -6.19 -1.92
C SER A 136 -9.80 -6.96 -0.82
N GLU A 137 -9.38 -8.20 -0.59
CA GLU A 137 -9.92 -9.04 0.47
C GLU A 137 -9.12 -8.88 1.77
N ALA A 138 -8.11 -8.01 1.76
CA ALA A 138 -7.23 -7.68 2.86
C ALA A 138 -6.97 -6.16 2.90
N LYS A 139 -6.65 -5.65 4.09
CA LYS A 139 -6.19 -4.27 4.30
C LYS A 139 -4.79 -4.27 4.89
N PHE A 140 -3.98 -3.29 4.54
CA PHE A 140 -2.53 -3.30 4.80
C PHE A 140 -2.10 -2.12 5.66
N ARG A 141 -1.13 -2.37 6.53
CA ARG A 141 -0.30 -1.33 7.16
C ARG A 141 1.14 -1.80 7.26
N ALA A 142 2.07 -0.86 7.27
CA ALA A 142 3.45 -1.14 7.64
C ALA A 142 3.54 -1.51 9.12
N ALA A 143 4.48 -2.36 9.49
CA ALA A 143 4.76 -2.70 10.87
C ALA A 143 5.17 -1.47 11.69
N ASP A 144 4.83 -1.46 12.98
CA ASP A 144 5.15 -0.34 13.85
C ASP A 144 6.68 -0.10 13.87
N GLY A 145 7.10 1.16 13.79
CA GLY A 145 8.52 1.55 13.72
C GLY A 145 9.15 1.53 12.32
N THR A 146 8.43 1.07 11.29
CA THR A 146 8.94 1.03 9.90
C THR A 146 8.45 2.19 9.02
N GLY A 147 7.50 2.99 9.51
CA GLY A 147 6.93 4.14 8.81
C GLY A 147 5.43 3.96 8.51
N THR A 148 4.86 4.90 7.76
CA THR A 148 3.44 4.86 7.37
C THR A 148 3.23 4.75 5.86
N TRP A 149 4.32 4.67 5.08
CA TRP A 149 4.27 4.58 3.63
C TRP A 149 4.33 3.12 3.20
N LEU A 150 3.49 2.76 2.25
CA LEU A 150 3.57 1.49 1.53
C LEU A 150 3.74 1.79 0.04
N LEU A 151 4.58 1.02 -0.64
CA LEU A 151 4.71 1.11 -2.09
C LEU A 151 3.71 0.14 -2.73
N TRP A 152 2.90 0.65 -3.65
CA TRP A 152 1.86 -0.12 -4.33
C TRP A 152 2.20 -0.27 -5.80
N GLU A 153 2.04 -1.47 -6.31
CA GLU A 153 2.10 -1.76 -7.75
C GLU A 153 0.82 -2.49 -8.17
N THR A 154 0.41 -2.28 -9.42
CA THR A 154 -0.64 -3.08 -10.05
C THR A 154 -0.11 -3.79 -11.27
N TYR A 155 -0.64 -4.96 -11.59
CA TYR A 155 -0.35 -5.68 -12.82
C TYR A 155 -1.65 -5.96 -13.58
N GLY A 156 -1.58 -5.92 -14.90
CA GLY A 156 -2.74 -6.09 -15.79
C GLY A 156 -3.60 -4.84 -15.94
N ASP A 157 -4.09 -4.27 -14.83
CA ASP A 157 -4.96 -3.08 -14.83
C ASP A 157 -4.72 -2.22 -13.58
N GLY A 158 -5.03 -0.93 -13.69
CA GLY A 158 -4.86 0.04 -12.63
C GLY A 158 -5.92 -0.06 -11.53
N GLY A 159 -5.78 0.78 -10.52
CA GLY A 159 -6.75 0.86 -9.43
C GLY A 159 -6.54 2.04 -8.52
N VAL A 160 -7.14 1.94 -7.35
CA VAL A 160 -7.17 3.00 -6.34
C VAL A 160 -6.75 2.41 -5.00
N VAL A 161 -5.97 3.19 -4.26
CA VAL A 161 -5.63 2.90 -2.87
C VAL A 161 -6.27 3.96 -1.97
N GLY A 162 -6.94 3.51 -0.92
CA GLY A 162 -7.58 4.37 0.06
C GLY A 162 -7.76 3.69 1.40
N ASN A 163 -8.21 4.43 2.40
CA ASN A 163 -8.56 3.89 3.71
C ASN A 163 -9.99 3.29 3.70
N GLU A 164 -10.40 2.79 4.87
CA GLU A 164 -11.71 2.14 5.02
C GLU A 164 -12.89 3.04 4.64
N TRP A 165 -12.86 4.31 5.07
CA TRP A 165 -13.92 5.26 4.74
C TRP A 165 -13.99 5.50 3.22
N GLU A 166 -12.85 5.73 2.56
CA GLU A 166 -12.75 5.96 1.12
C GLU A 166 -13.22 4.73 0.31
N ALA A 167 -12.88 3.52 0.78
CA ALA A 167 -13.34 2.28 0.19
C ALA A 167 -14.87 2.12 0.30
N TYR A 168 -15.47 2.40 1.47
CA TYR A 168 -16.92 2.37 1.64
C TYR A 168 -17.65 3.45 0.85
N GLN A 169 -17.07 4.65 0.74
CA GLN A 169 -17.61 5.71 -0.11
C GLN A 169 -17.60 5.31 -1.59
N THR A 170 -16.51 4.67 -2.05
CA THR A 170 -16.45 4.12 -3.41
C THR A 170 -17.53 3.07 -3.62
N TYR A 171 -17.71 2.15 -2.67
CA TYR A 171 -18.74 1.12 -2.72
C TYR A 171 -20.17 1.69 -2.78
N GLN A 172 -20.47 2.71 -1.96
CA GLN A 172 -21.82 3.29 -1.86
C GLN A 172 -22.16 4.22 -3.02
N SER A 173 -21.19 5.03 -3.46
CA SER A 173 -21.41 6.04 -4.52
C SER A 173 -21.19 5.49 -5.93
N GLY A 174 -20.44 4.40 -6.06
CA GLY A 174 -19.93 3.90 -7.34
C GLY A 174 -18.82 4.77 -7.95
N GLN A 175 -18.40 5.85 -7.28
CA GLN A 175 -17.35 6.75 -7.75
C GLN A 175 -15.99 6.37 -7.18
N SER A 176 -14.93 6.53 -7.98
CA SER A 176 -13.54 6.30 -7.56
C SER A 176 -13.11 7.34 -6.51
N ILE A 177 -13.16 6.98 -5.23
CA ILE A 177 -12.72 7.83 -4.11
C ILE A 177 -11.53 7.16 -3.44
N GLY A 178 -10.40 7.84 -3.29
CA GLY A 178 -9.21 7.30 -2.62
C GLY A 178 -8.05 8.29 -2.61
N ARG A 179 -6.95 7.88 -1.98
CA ARG A 179 -5.75 8.73 -1.78
C ARG A 179 -4.85 8.76 -3.00
N ALA A 180 -4.80 7.65 -3.72
CA ALA A 180 -3.91 7.48 -4.85
C ALA A 180 -4.59 6.63 -5.92
N LYS A 181 -4.40 7.03 -7.17
CA LYS A 181 -4.66 6.19 -8.33
C LYS A 181 -3.34 5.57 -8.74
N ILE A 182 -3.33 4.25 -8.88
CA ILE A 182 -2.16 3.50 -9.33
C ILE A 182 -2.41 3.11 -10.78
N GLU A 183 -1.62 3.66 -11.68
CA GLU A 183 -1.67 3.27 -13.10
C GLU A 183 -1.17 1.83 -13.27
N ALA A 184 -1.67 1.16 -14.31
CA ALA A 184 -1.29 -0.22 -14.61
C ALA A 184 0.23 -0.37 -14.77
N ASN A 185 0.83 -1.33 -14.06
CA ASN A 185 2.28 -1.60 -14.07
C ASN A 185 3.13 -0.38 -13.65
N ARG A 186 2.55 0.51 -12.83
CA ARG A 186 3.28 1.60 -12.18
C ARG A 186 3.30 1.40 -10.69
N GLN A 187 4.42 1.80 -10.11
CA GLN A 187 4.67 1.81 -8.69
C GLN A 187 4.41 3.20 -8.11
N GLN A 188 3.74 3.27 -6.97
CA GLN A 188 3.51 4.53 -6.28
C GLN A 188 3.43 4.35 -4.76
N TYR A 189 4.18 5.20 -4.05
CA TYR A 189 4.10 5.29 -2.59
C TYR A 189 2.79 5.94 -2.15
N VAL A 190 2.12 5.31 -1.20
CA VAL A 190 0.87 5.80 -0.61
C VAL A 190 1.03 5.85 0.90
N ASN A 191 0.81 7.04 1.47
CA ASN A 191 0.89 7.24 2.91
C ASN A 191 -0.42 6.81 3.59
N GLY A 192 -0.31 5.87 4.53
CA GLY A 192 -1.38 5.42 5.41
C GLY A 192 -1.77 6.46 6.46
N ASN A 193 -0.88 7.37 6.88
CA ASN A 193 -1.12 8.28 8.02
C ASN A 193 -1.71 7.54 9.25
N GLY A 194 -1.18 6.36 9.55
CA GLY A 194 -1.70 5.46 10.60
C GLY A 194 -3.00 4.72 10.27
N SER A 195 -3.61 4.97 9.10
CA SER A 195 -4.78 4.22 8.60
C SER A 195 -4.35 2.94 7.88
N TRP A 196 -5.21 1.93 7.97
CA TRP A 196 -5.15 0.77 7.09
C TRP A 196 -5.53 1.17 5.66
N LEU A 197 -4.79 0.62 4.69
CA LEU A 197 -4.97 0.89 3.27
C LEU A 197 -5.57 -0.32 2.55
N PHE A 198 -6.46 -0.04 1.61
CA PHE A 198 -7.22 -0.98 0.80
C PHE A 198 -6.89 -0.70 -0.65
N PHE A 199 -6.77 -1.75 -1.46
CA PHE A 199 -6.80 -1.62 -2.91
C PHE A 199 -8.20 -1.92 -3.45
N TYR A 200 -8.61 -1.22 -4.49
CA TYR A 200 -9.84 -1.49 -5.22
C TYR A 200 -9.74 -1.02 -6.65
N THR A 201 -10.44 -1.73 -7.54
CA THR A 201 -10.40 -1.51 -8.99
C THR A 201 -11.78 -1.74 -9.60
N TYR A 202 -12.04 -1.17 -10.76
CA TYR A 202 -13.34 -1.21 -11.42
C TYR A 202 -13.25 -1.93 -12.77
N ASN A 203 -14.01 -3.01 -12.95
CA ASN A 203 -13.95 -3.87 -14.13
C ASN A 203 -12.51 -4.31 -14.49
N PRO A 204 -11.73 -4.85 -13.54
CA PRO A 204 -10.35 -5.24 -13.83
C PRO A 204 -10.28 -6.26 -14.96
N ILE A 205 -9.27 -6.13 -15.82
CA ILE A 205 -8.91 -7.15 -16.80
C ILE A 205 -8.70 -8.49 -16.06
N PRO A 206 -9.32 -9.60 -16.48
CA PRO A 206 -9.10 -10.89 -15.83
C PRO A 206 -7.62 -11.23 -15.72
N GLY A 207 -7.18 -11.62 -14.53
CA GLY A 207 -5.76 -11.87 -14.24
C GLY A 207 -5.01 -10.67 -13.66
N SER A 208 -5.63 -9.49 -13.57
CA SER A 208 -5.02 -8.32 -12.94
C SER A 208 -4.91 -8.48 -11.43
N GLY A 209 -4.00 -7.75 -10.79
CA GLY A 209 -3.87 -7.77 -9.33
C GLY A 209 -2.97 -6.65 -8.83
N TYR A 210 -2.56 -6.76 -7.57
CA TYR A 210 -1.71 -5.76 -6.94
C TYR A 210 -0.63 -6.39 -6.06
N VAL A 211 0.40 -5.60 -5.82
CA VAL A 211 1.49 -5.91 -4.91
C VAL A 211 1.68 -4.74 -3.96
N VAL A 212 1.94 -5.03 -2.68
CA VAL A 212 2.13 -4.02 -1.63
C VAL A 212 3.44 -4.29 -0.91
N TYR A 213 4.26 -3.27 -0.75
CA TYR A 213 5.58 -3.36 -0.16
C TYR A 213 5.68 -2.45 1.05
N ASN A 214 6.41 -2.94 2.04
CA ASN A 214 7.01 -2.09 3.07
C ASN A 214 8.52 -2.01 2.80
N TYR A 215 8.94 -1.00 2.04
CA TYR A 215 10.30 -0.82 1.52
C TYR A 215 11.03 0.36 2.18
#